data_AF-A0A8J7DA15-F1
#
_entry.id   AF-A0A8J7DA15-F1
#
_cell.length_a   1.000
_cell.length_b   1.000
_cell.length_c   1.000
_cell.angle_alpha   90.00
_cell.angle_beta   90.00
_cell.angle_gamma   90.00
#
_symmetry.space_group_name_H-M   'P 1'
#
loop_
_entity.id
_entity.type
_entity.pdbx_description
1 polymer ?
#
loop_
_entity_poly.entity_id
_entity_poly.type
_entity_poly.pdbx_seq_one_letter_code
_entity_poly.pdbx_strand_id
1 'polypeptide(L)'
;MKTKVEIYGKDYALILELLNLKGDKGLHWYKLERLMMLIGEPLVFHESASQVVRELSDLGLIKIIRDNSLLSGKYLISDEGKKWLTDRNYSGSLARELLSKLVVNYCLQ
;
A
#
# COMPACT_ATOMS: atom_id res chain seq x y z
N MET A 1 25.44 -0.67 -5.86
CA MET A 1 24.37 0.10 -5.19
C MET A 1 23.09 -0.68 -5.36
N LYS A 2 22.40 -1.06 -4.27
CA LYS A 2 21.04 -1.60 -4.40
C LYS A 2 20.12 -0.47 -4.84
N THR A 3 19.26 -0.72 -5.81
CA THR A 3 18.27 0.27 -6.25
C THR A 3 17.26 0.48 -5.11
N LYS A 4 16.68 1.69 -4.97
CA LYS A 4 15.65 1.96 -3.93
C LYS A 4 14.50 0.94 -3.96
N VAL A 5 14.20 0.41 -5.14
CA VAL A 5 13.21 -0.65 -5.39
C VAL A 5 13.59 -2.00 -4.78
N GLU A 6 14.88 -2.31 -4.64
CA GLU A 6 15.38 -3.50 -3.93
C GLU A 6 15.40 -3.32 -2.41
N ILE A 7 15.44 -2.06 -1.94
CA ILE A 7 15.45 -1.74 -0.51
C ILE A 7 14.02 -1.67 0.04
N TYR A 8 13.08 -1.13 -0.73
CA TYR A 8 11.70 -0.84 -0.31
C TYR A 8 10.63 -1.67 -1.03
N GLY A 9 11.03 -2.65 -1.83
CA GLY A 9 10.11 -3.45 -2.64
C GLY A 9 9.06 -4.22 -1.83
N LYS A 10 9.35 -4.57 -0.57
CA LYS A 10 8.41 -5.23 0.34
C LYS A 10 7.28 -4.30 0.77
N ASP A 11 7.61 -3.06 1.16
CA ASP A 11 6.65 -2.08 1.65
C ASP A 11 5.73 -1.58 0.54
N TYR A 12 6.30 -1.40 -0.66
CA TYR A 12 5.53 -1.07 -1.86
C TYR A 12 4.53 -2.18 -2.19
N ALA A 13 4.98 -3.44 -2.19
CA ALA A 13 4.11 -4.57 -2.45
C ALA A 13 2.97 -4.63 -1.42
N LEU A 14 3.28 -4.44 -0.15
CA LEU A 14 2.29 -4.50 0.92
C LEU A 14 1.22 -3.40 0.82
N ILE A 15 1.63 -2.15 0.54
CA ILE A 15 0.70 -1.03 0.33
C ILE A 15 -0.18 -1.31 -0.90
N LEU A 16 0.40 -1.76 -2.01
CA LEU A 16 -0.34 -2.08 -3.21
C LEU A 16 -1.31 -3.25 -2.98
N GLU A 17 -0.93 -4.30 -2.25
CA GLU A 17 -1.83 -5.40 -1.89
C GLU A 17 -3.02 -4.94 -1.05
N LEU A 18 -2.77 -4.09 -0.05
CA LEU A 18 -3.81 -3.48 0.78
C LEU A 18 -4.81 -2.66 -0.04
N LEU A 19 -4.30 -1.85 -0.97
CA LEU A 19 -5.12 -1.06 -1.89
C LEU A 19 -5.88 -1.95 -2.88
N ASN A 20 -5.25 -3.00 -3.38
CA ASN A 20 -5.87 -3.96 -4.30
C ASN A 20 -7.02 -4.73 -3.63
N LEU A 21 -6.84 -5.16 -2.37
CA LEU A 21 -7.91 -5.80 -1.58
C LEU A 21 -9.11 -4.86 -1.35
N LYS A 22 -8.85 -3.55 -1.22
CA LYS A 22 -9.93 -2.57 -1.08
C LYS A 22 -10.60 -2.22 -2.40
N GLY A 23 -9.91 -2.41 -3.52
CA GLY A 23 -10.37 -2.10 -4.88
C GLY A 23 -10.67 -0.62 -5.06
N ASP A 24 -11.69 -0.31 -5.85
CA ASP A 24 -12.08 1.06 -6.21
C ASP A 24 -12.52 1.91 -5.01
N LYS A 25 -12.80 1.25 -3.87
CA LYS A 25 -13.12 1.95 -2.64
C LYS A 25 -11.91 2.63 -2.01
N GLY A 26 -10.66 2.31 -2.36
CA GLY A 26 -9.44 2.95 -1.83
C GLY A 26 -9.29 2.99 -0.30
N LEU A 27 -8.13 3.42 0.18
CA LEU A 27 -7.86 3.59 1.62
C LEU A 27 -7.28 4.97 1.90
N HIS A 28 -7.60 5.55 3.06
CA HIS A 28 -6.87 6.70 3.56
C HIS A 28 -5.53 6.27 4.16
N TRP A 29 -4.57 7.18 4.22
CA TRP A 29 -3.23 6.89 4.74
C TRP A 29 -3.27 6.30 6.16
N TYR A 30 -4.01 6.94 7.07
CA TYR A 30 -4.13 6.46 8.46
C TYR A 30 -4.69 5.03 8.57
N LYS A 31 -5.50 4.58 7.60
CA LYS A 31 -6.00 3.21 7.54
C LYS A 31 -4.91 2.25 7.05
N LEU A 32 -4.14 2.65 6.03
CA LEU A 32 -2.99 1.87 5.56
C LEU A 32 -1.96 1.68 6.67
N GLU A 33 -1.57 2.75 7.34
CA GLU A 33 -0.62 2.73 8.46
C GLU A 33 -1.08 1.81 9.59
N ARG A 34 -2.36 1.93 9.99
CA ARG A 34 -2.95 1.06 11.01
C ARG A 34 -2.97 -0.41 10.58
N LEU A 35 -3.29 -0.71 9.32
CA LEU A 35 -3.29 -2.08 8.80
C LEU A 35 -1.89 -2.67 8.79
N MET A 36 -0.88 -1.89 8.40
CA MET A 36 0.53 -2.28 8.42
C MET A 36 1.03 -2.57 9.84
N MET A 37 0.65 -1.75 10.83
CA MET A 37 0.91 -2.04 12.24
C MET A 37 0.28 -3.35 12.71
N LEU A 38 -0.99 -3.59 12.33
CA LEU A 38 -1.75 -4.77 12.78
C LEU A 38 -1.19 -6.10 12.25
N ILE A 39 -0.50 -6.08 11.11
CA ILE A 39 0.18 -7.26 10.54
C ILE A 39 1.64 -7.40 10.98
N GLY A 40 2.10 -6.57 11.92
CA GLY A 40 3.48 -6.63 12.43
C GLY A 40 4.52 -6.15 11.42
N GLU A 41 4.11 -5.40 10.40
CA GLU A 41 5.00 -4.77 9.41
C GLU A 41 4.88 -3.24 9.49
N PRO A 42 5.11 -2.63 10.68
CA PRO A 42 5.08 -1.18 10.81
C PRO A 42 6.19 -0.56 9.95
N LEU A 43 5.92 0.60 9.35
CA LEU A 43 6.87 1.40 8.56
C LEU A 43 7.97 2.02 9.46
N VAL A 44 8.69 1.20 10.24
CA VAL A 44 9.60 1.66 11.31
C VAL A 44 10.90 2.23 10.75
N PHE A 45 11.22 1.97 9.48
CA PHE A 45 12.51 2.28 8.89
C PHE A 45 12.46 3.22 7.67
N HIS A 46 11.28 3.68 7.25
CA HIS A 46 11.19 4.59 6.10
C HIS A 46 11.18 6.02 6.57
N GLU A 47 12.06 6.83 5.97
CA GLU A 47 12.04 8.28 6.02
C GLU A 47 10.66 8.80 5.63
N SER A 48 9.76 8.93 6.61
CA SER A 48 8.36 9.31 6.48
C SER A 48 7.51 8.40 5.56
N ALA A 49 6.44 7.85 6.12
CA ALA A 49 5.22 7.43 5.43
C ALA A 49 4.91 8.20 4.12
N SER A 50 5.02 9.53 4.17
CA SER A 50 4.81 10.43 3.03
C SER A 50 5.75 10.21 1.85
N GLN A 51 6.99 9.77 2.08
CA GLN A 51 7.95 9.51 1.02
C GLN A 51 7.58 8.25 0.23
N VAL A 52 7.24 7.16 0.92
CA VAL A 52 6.84 5.90 0.26
C VAL A 52 5.61 6.12 -0.61
N VAL A 53 4.62 6.85 -0.09
CA VAL A 53 3.41 7.22 -0.85
C VAL A 53 3.76 8.08 -2.07
N ARG A 54 4.62 9.09 -1.89
CA ARG A 54 5.03 9.97 -2.97
C ARG A 54 5.75 9.17 -4.04
N GLU A 55 6.68 8.30 -3.67
CA GLU A 55 7.42 7.43 -4.59
C GLU A 55 6.44 6.50 -5.35
N LEU A 56 5.47 5.88 -4.68
CA LEU A 56 4.44 5.06 -5.34
C LEU A 56 3.57 5.87 -6.31
N SER A 57 3.25 7.11 -5.97
CA SER A 57 2.49 8.04 -6.82
C SER A 57 3.31 8.51 -8.03
N ASP A 58 4.57 8.87 -7.83
CA ASP A 58 5.50 9.30 -8.88
C ASP A 58 5.78 8.17 -9.87
N LEU A 59 5.81 6.93 -9.39
CA LEU A 59 5.89 5.72 -10.21
C LEU A 59 4.56 5.36 -10.92
N GLY A 60 3.49 6.10 -10.66
CA GLY A 60 2.17 5.87 -11.23
C GLY A 60 1.49 4.60 -10.73
N LEU A 61 1.94 3.99 -9.62
CA LEU A 61 1.41 2.74 -9.07
C LEU A 61 0.14 2.95 -8.23
N ILE A 62 -0.06 4.19 -7.75
CA ILE A 62 -1.26 4.59 -7.01
C ILE A 62 -1.82 5.92 -7.55
N LYS A 63 -3.11 6.16 -7.31
CA LYS A 63 -3.81 7.41 -7.57
C LYS A 63 -4.31 7.99 -6.24
N ILE A 64 -4.27 9.31 -6.09
CA ILE A 64 -4.73 10.02 -4.89
C ILE A 64 -6.01 10.78 -5.25
N ILE A 65 -7.12 10.50 -4.55
CA ILE A 65 -8.41 11.16 -4.71
C ILE A 65 -8.66 12.11 -3.52
N ARG A 66 -8.90 13.38 -3.84
CA ARG A 66 -9.04 14.57 -2.96
C ARG A 66 -7.72 15.00 -2.33
N ASP A 67 -7.24 16.19 -2.71
CA ASP A 67 -5.88 16.64 -2.42
C ASP A 67 -5.87 18.01 -1.72
N ASN A 68 -6.33 18.03 -0.47
CA ASN A 68 -6.01 19.16 0.42
C ASN A 68 -4.78 18.83 1.29
N SER A 69 -4.42 17.55 1.44
CA SER A 69 -3.12 17.10 1.98
C SER A 69 -2.86 15.64 1.61
N LEU A 70 -1.57 15.28 1.41
CA LEU A 70 -1.16 13.90 1.17
C LEU A 70 -1.78 12.95 2.21
N LEU A 71 -1.68 13.24 3.50
CA LEU A 71 -2.14 12.32 4.56
C LEU A 71 -3.67 12.24 4.71
N SER A 72 -4.42 13.19 4.16
CA SER A 72 -5.90 13.16 4.15
C SER A 72 -6.47 12.52 2.88
N GLY A 73 -5.64 12.38 1.85
CA GLY A 73 -6.00 11.82 0.56
C GLY A 73 -6.46 10.36 0.67
N LYS A 74 -7.29 9.99 -0.32
CA LYS A 74 -7.75 8.62 -0.50
C LYS A 74 -6.94 7.96 -1.61
N TYR A 75 -6.24 6.89 -1.29
CA TYR A 75 -5.34 6.19 -2.19
C TYR A 75 -6.05 5.04 -2.89
N LEU A 76 -5.80 4.88 -4.17
CA LEU A 76 -6.26 3.76 -4.98
C LEU A 76 -5.08 3.16 -5.73
N ILE A 77 -5.11 1.85 -5.94
CA ILE A 77 -4.15 1.22 -6.84
C ILE A 77 -4.48 1.59 -8.29
N SER A 78 -3.45 1.90 -9.09
CA SER A 78 -3.60 2.08 -10.55
C SER A 78 -3.56 0.73 -11.27
N ASP A 79 -3.81 0.74 -12.59
CA ASP A 79 -3.67 -0.49 -13.37
C ASP A 79 -2.19 -0.88 -13.52
N GLU A 80 -1.28 0.10 -13.56
CA GLU A 80 0.17 -0.10 -13.47
C GLU A 80 0.57 -0.74 -12.13
N GLY A 81 -0.05 -0.33 -11.02
CA GLY A 81 0.15 -0.94 -9.70
C GLY A 81 -0.28 -2.40 -9.65
N LYS A 82 -1.45 -2.73 -10.22
CA LYS A 82 -1.93 -4.11 -10.33
C LYS A 82 -1.00 -4.97 -11.20
N LYS A 83 -0.54 -4.42 -12.32
CA LYS A 83 0.43 -5.07 -13.20
C LYS A 83 1.75 -5.32 -12.47
N TRP A 84 2.27 -4.32 -11.76
CA TRP A 84 3.49 -4.43 -10.97
C TRP A 84 3.41 -5.54 -9.91
N LEU A 85 2.28 -5.68 -9.22
CA LEU A 85 2.04 -6.79 -8.28
C LEU A 85 2.07 -8.17 -8.96
N THR A 86 1.52 -8.25 -10.17
CA THR A 86 1.43 -9.49 -10.95
C THR A 86 2.80 -9.90 -11.49
N ASP A 87 3.54 -8.95 -12.08
CA ASP A 87 4.84 -9.16 -12.73
C ASP A 87 5.92 -9.63 -11.75
N ARG A 88 5.81 -9.27 -10.47
CA ARG A 88 6.78 -9.68 -9.44
C ARG A 88 6.52 -11.03 -8.82
N ASN A 89 5.44 -11.71 -9.23
CA ASN A 89 4.99 -12.99 -8.67
C ASN A 89 5.05 -12.97 -7.13
N TYR A 90 4.66 -11.83 -6.54
CA TYR A 90 4.77 -11.63 -5.09
C TYR A 90 3.72 -12.52 -4.44
N SER A 91 4.13 -13.74 -4.10
CA SER A 91 3.32 -14.73 -3.41
C SER A 91 3.22 -14.36 -1.94
N GLY A 92 2.57 -13.23 -1.63
CA GLY A 92 2.18 -12.86 -0.27
C GLY A 92 1.10 -13.81 0.28
N SER A 93 1.24 -15.13 0.09
CA SER A 93 0.16 -16.11 0.31
C SER A 93 -0.23 -16.22 1.79
N LEU A 94 0.71 -16.00 2.72
CA LEU A 94 0.42 -15.92 4.15
C LEU A 94 -0.13 -14.55 4.57
N ALA A 95 0.37 -13.47 3.96
CA ALA A 95 -0.06 -12.11 4.26
C ALA A 95 -1.48 -11.86 3.75
N ARG A 96 -1.86 -12.35 2.55
CA ARG A 96 -3.17 -12.12 1.94
C ARG A 96 -4.35 -12.66 2.72
N GLU A 97 -4.24 -13.84 3.36
CA GLU A 97 -5.35 -14.39 4.12
C GLU A 97 -5.60 -13.60 5.42
N LEU A 98 -4.52 -13.25 6.13
CA LEU A 98 -4.56 -12.38 7.31
C LEU A 98 -4.99 -10.95 6.95
N LEU A 99 -4.46 -10.40 5.86
CA LEU A 99 -4.79 -9.09 5.31
C LEU A 99 -6.24 -9.02 4.86
N SER A 100 -6.76 -10.04 4.18
CA SER A 100 -8.15 -10.10 3.75
C SER A 100 -9.10 -10.08 4.96
N LYS A 101 -8.81 -10.90 5.98
CA LYS A 101 -9.57 -10.91 7.24
C LYS A 101 -9.52 -9.57 7.99
N LEU A 102 -8.36 -8.92 8.04
CA LEU A 102 -8.17 -7.62 8.70
C LEU A 102 -8.81 -6.47 7.93
N VAL A 103 -8.64 -6.41 6.61
CA VAL A 103 -9.24 -5.36 5.76
C VAL A 103 -10.77 -5.47 5.77
N VAL A 104 -11.34 -6.68 5.69
CA VAL A 104 -12.78 -6.89 5.79
C VAL A 104 -13.31 -6.39 7.14
N ASN A 105 -12.69 -6.78 8.25
CA ASN A 105 -13.18 -6.42 9.59
C ASN A 105 -12.98 -4.93 9.96
N TYR A 106 -11.87 -4.31 9.54
CA TYR A 106 -11.55 -2.92 9.90
C TYR A 106 -11.95 -1.87 8.86
N CYS A 107 -12.28 -2.26 7.62
CA CYS A 107 -12.64 -1.31 6.55
C CYS A 107 -14.08 -1.41 6.06
N LEU A 108 -14.91 -2.33 6.58
CA LEU A 108 -16.36 -2.39 6.33
C LEU A 108 -17.21 -1.77 7.45
N GLN A 109 -16.59 -1.38 8.56
CA GLN A 109 -17.14 -0.38 9.49
C GLN A 109 -16.69 1.02 9.04
#